data_AF-A0A528D8A5-F1
#
_entry.id   AF-A0A528D8A5-F1
#
_cell.length_a   1.000
_cell.length_b   1.000
_cell.length_c   1.000
_cell.angle_alpha   90.00
_cell.angle_beta   90.00
_cell.angle_gamma   90.00
#
_symmetry.space_group_name_H-M   'P 1'
#
loop_
_entity.id
_entity.type
_entity.pdbx_description
1 polymer ?
#
loop_
_entity_poly.entity_id
_entity_poly.type
_entity_poly.pdbx_seq_one_letter_code
_entity_poly.pdbx_strand_id
1 'polypeptide(L)'
;EIDVPALAVRLRAFAARATARVSEIGRHAVQLDSEMPTDDIEFPPGSVVDLSGGSRGERRLVEISMNNGQRIIARASTGIVLRNDSAATTSFIERPASQIRKGEEVCVIGPGFVERARTLVNVRATAAAEIREYHLQVASRFSAIAGDSVNERLRVVVSLMREPRVSIETARYWVDLNDELDKPLHDVVPHAPHDRETFMRFTGALGIGPKLAESFWLWAVVAQRSHRLRSGNIFHDAFRGILTDPHAALASNRNRSDDIRALRAMAEEHVATVAETRSLEVT
;
A
#
# COMPACT_ATOMS: atom_id res chain seq x y z
N GLU A 1 -31.46 7.76 33.16
CA GLU A 1 -30.39 7.47 34.14
C GLU A 1 -29.53 6.34 33.62
N ILE A 2 -28.21 6.53 33.60
CA ILE A 2 -27.26 5.46 33.26
C ILE A 2 -27.06 4.62 34.51
N ASP A 3 -27.26 3.31 34.41
CA ASP A 3 -27.13 2.37 35.53
C ASP A 3 -25.65 2.19 35.91
N VAL A 4 -25.15 3.14 36.71
CA VAL A 4 -23.77 3.24 37.21
C VAL A 4 -23.22 1.93 37.81
N PRO A 5 -24.01 1.12 38.55
CA PRO A 5 -23.58 -0.20 39.04
C PRO A 5 -23.17 -1.18 37.92
N ALA A 6 -23.96 -1.27 36.84
CA ALA A 6 -23.67 -2.19 35.73
C ALA A 6 -22.41 -1.77 34.97
N LEU A 7 -22.17 -0.47 34.83
CA LEU A 7 -20.96 0.08 34.21
C LEU A 7 -19.71 -0.20 35.07
N ALA A 8 -19.81 -0.07 36.39
CA ALA A 8 -18.72 -0.35 37.31
C ALA A 8 -18.28 -1.82 37.27
N VAL A 9 -19.23 -2.76 37.16
CA VAL A 9 -18.93 -4.20 37.01
C VAL A 9 -18.18 -4.47 35.70
N ARG A 10 -18.62 -3.86 34.59
CA ARG A 10 -17.96 -4.01 33.28
C ARG A 10 -16.54 -3.44 33.26
N LEU A 11 -16.33 -2.28 33.89
CA LEU A 11 -15.01 -1.65 33.99
C LEU A 11 -14.04 -2.48 34.85
N ARG A 12 -14.51 -3.07 35.96
CA ARG A 12 -13.69 -3.97 36.78
C ARG A 12 -13.31 -5.25 36.02
N ALA A 13 -14.25 -5.83 35.27
CA ALA A 13 -13.97 -7.00 34.43
C ALA A 13 -13.02 -6.69 33.27
N PHE A 14 -13.07 -5.48 32.71
CA PHE A 14 -12.12 -5.01 31.71
C PHE A 14 -10.73 -4.82 32.31
N ALA A 15 -10.62 -4.15 33.47
CA ALA A 15 -9.35 -3.93 34.16
C ALA A 15 -8.68 -5.27 34.53
N ALA A 16 -9.42 -6.24 35.09
CA ALA A 16 -8.88 -7.55 35.42
C ALA A 16 -8.32 -8.31 34.21
N ARG A 17 -8.99 -8.22 33.05
CA ARG A 17 -8.52 -8.84 31.79
C ARG A 17 -7.29 -8.13 31.22
N ALA A 18 -7.24 -6.80 31.30
CA ALA A 18 -6.09 -6.02 30.89
C ALA A 18 -4.85 -6.33 31.76
N THR A 19 -5.02 -6.44 33.09
CA THR A 19 -3.93 -6.80 34.01
C THR A 19 -3.41 -8.22 33.77
N ALA A 20 -4.29 -9.18 33.50
CA ALA A 20 -3.89 -10.55 33.15
C ALA A 20 -3.08 -10.59 31.83
N ARG A 21 -3.49 -9.83 30.81
CA ARG A 21 -2.80 -9.72 29.51
C ARG A 21 -1.42 -9.08 29.64
N VAL A 22 -1.30 -8.03 30.46
CA VAL A 22 -0.01 -7.37 30.73
C VAL A 22 0.94 -8.30 31.48
N SER A 23 0.43 -9.12 32.41
CA SER A 23 1.24 -10.11 33.11
C SER A 23 1.69 -11.28 32.23
N GLU A 24 0.98 -11.56 31.12
CA GLU A 24 1.39 -12.53 30.09
C GLU A 24 2.52 -11.99 29.21
N ILE A 25 2.51 -10.69 28.90
CA ILE A 25 3.55 -10.02 28.08
C ILE A 25 4.87 -9.91 28.86
N GLY A 26 4.82 -9.78 30.19
CA GLY A 26 6.00 -9.66 31.05
C GLY A 26 6.91 -10.89 31.18
N ARG A 27 6.63 -12.01 30.48
CA ARG A 27 7.48 -13.23 30.54
C ARG A 27 8.55 -13.32 29.45
N HIS A 28 8.64 -12.36 28.53
CA HIS A 28 9.79 -12.27 27.63
C HIS A 28 10.82 -11.33 28.24
N ALA A 29 11.80 -11.92 28.93
CA ALA A 29 13.03 -11.22 29.28
C ALA A 29 13.77 -10.89 27.98
N VAL A 30 13.50 -9.71 27.42
CA VAL A 30 14.31 -9.13 26.33
C VAL A 30 15.61 -8.68 26.96
N GLN A 31 16.69 -9.44 26.72
CA GLN A 31 18.05 -8.97 26.99
C GLN A 31 18.28 -7.70 26.17
N LEU A 32 18.44 -6.57 26.88
CA LEU A 32 18.67 -5.23 26.33
C LEU A 32 20.16 -4.92 26.14
N ASP A 33 20.99 -5.95 25.92
CA ASP A 33 22.43 -5.80 25.67
C ASP A 33 22.81 -6.41 24.32
N SER A 34 22.17 -5.96 23.24
CA SER A 34 22.69 -6.17 21.88
C SER A 34 22.88 -4.82 21.23
N GLU A 35 24.15 -4.54 20.93
CA GLU A 35 24.63 -3.35 20.25
C GLU A 35 23.73 -3.01 19.06
N MET A 36 23.41 -1.72 18.92
CA MET A 36 22.68 -1.21 17.76
C MET A 36 23.36 -1.70 16.47
N PRO A 37 22.62 -2.30 15.51
CA PRO A 37 23.24 -2.67 14.26
C PRO A 37 23.66 -1.38 13.55
N THR A 38 24.93 -1.34 13.16
CA THR A 38 25.53 -0.27 12.36
C THR A 38 24.80 -0.11 11.02
N ASP A 39 24.71 1.12 10.54
CA ASP A 39 23.93 1.60 9.37
C ASP A 39 24.30 1.00 7.98
N ASP A 40 25.02 -0.10 7.92
CA ASP A 40 25.38 -0.77 6.67
C ASP A 40 24.46 -1.99 6.43
N ILE A 41 23.22 -1.72 6.01
CA ILE A 41 22.36 -2.75 5.41
C ILE A 41 22.91 -3.06 4.02
N GLU A 42 23.81 -4.04 3.94
CA GLU A 42 24.27 -4.61 2.69
C GLU A 42 23.12 -5.43 2.07
N PHE A 43 22.44 -4.84 1.09
CA PHE A 43 21.36 -5.50 0.36
C PHE A 43 21.92 -6.63 -0.52
N PRO A 44 21.23 -7.78 -0.62
CA PRO A 44 21.76 -8.94 -1.31
C PRO A 44 22.08 -8.60 -2.78
N PRO A 45 23.32 -8.83 -3.25
CA PRO A 45 23.66 -8.67 -4.66
C PRO A 45 22.82 -9.66 -5.48
N GLY A 46 22.02 -9.14 -6.41
CA GLY A 46 21.19 -9.97 -7.30
C GLY A 46 19.67 -9.95 -7.03
N SER A 47 19.11 -8.90 -6.42
CA SER A 47 17.66 -8.79 -6.26
C SER A 47 16.94 -8.65 -7.61
N VAL A 48 16.15 -9.65 -7.98
CA VAL A 48 15.24 -9.59 -9.13
C VAL A 48 13.95 -8.89 -8.70
N VAL A 49 13.59 -7.80 -9.39
CA VAL A 49 12.32 -7.10 -9.26
C VAL A 49 11.39 -7.62 -10.34
N ASP A 50 10.43 -8.46 -9.94
CA ASP A 50 9.44 -9.02 -10.85
C ASP A 50 8.20 -8.11 -10.94
N LEU A 51 8.12 -7.44 -12.09
CA LEU A 51 7.04 -6.57 -12.55
C LEU A 51 6.18 -7.25 -13.64
N SER A 52 6.22 -8.58 -13.76
CA SER A 52 5.42 -9.29 -14.76
C SER A 52 3.96 -9.51 -14.30
N GLY A 53 3.70 -9.83 -13.03
CA GLY A 53 2.38 -9.93 -12.39
C GLY A 53 1.34 -10.86 -13.06
N GLY A 54 0.72 -11.78 -12.32
CA GLY A 54 -0.02 -12.98 -12.77
C GLY A 54 -1.24 -12.90 -13.71
N SER A 55 -1.38 -11.88 -14.57
CA SER A 55 -2.43 -11.79 -15.58
C SER A 55 -2.00 -12.43 -16.92
N ARG A 56 -2.87 -13.27 -17.49
CA ARG A 56 -2.70 -14.09 -18.71
C ARG A 56 -2.53 -13.32 -20.04
N GLY A 57 -2.22 -12.02 -20.02
CA GLY A 57 -2.39 -11.11 -21.16
C GLY A 57 -1.16 -10.88 -22.06
N GLU A 58 -0.01 -10.52 -21.49
CA GLU A 58 1.18 -10.09 -22.26
C GLU A 58 2.32 -11.12 -22.09
N ARG A 59 2.68 -11.81 -23.18
CA ARG A 59 3.74 -12.85 -23.20
C ARG A 59 5.14 -12.29 -23.47
N ARG A 60 5.24 -11.03 -23.89
CA ARG A 60 6.50 -10.35 -24.17
C ARG A 60 6.99 -9.68 -22.90
N LEU A 61 7.96 -10.30 -22.26
CA LEU A 61 8.65 -9.74 -21.11
C LEU A 61 9.95 -9.08 -21.55
N VAL A 62 10.41 -8.12 -20.77
CA VAL A 62 11.69 -7.46 -20.94
C VAL A 62 12.45 -7.63 -19.64
N GLU A 63 13.66 -8.19 -19.71
CA GLU A 63 14.63 -8.20 -18.63
C GLU A 63 15.57 -7.01 -18.80
N ILE A 64 15.63 -6.15 -17.79
CA ILE A 64 16.52 -5.00 -17.73
C ILE A 64 17.55 -5.29 -16.65
N SER A 65 18.80 -5.47 -17.05
CA SER A 65 19.92 -5.71 -16.15
C SER A 65 20.64 -4.40 -15.87
N MET A 66 20.95 -4.15 -14.60
CA MET A 66 21.63 -2.96 -14.12
C MET A 66 23.09 -3.25 -13.78
N ASN A 67 23.95 -2.21 -13.82
CA ASN A 67 25.38 -2.34 -13.51
C ASN A 67 25.66 -2.82 -12.08
N ASN A 68 24.74 -2.56 -11.15
CA ASN A 68 24.83 -2.99 -9.75
C ASN A 68 24.35 -4.44 -9.51
N GLY A 69 24.07 -5.20 -10.58
CA GLY A 69 23.60 -6.59 -10.51
C GLY A 69 22.11 -6.75 -10.24
N GLN A 70 21.35 -5.66 -10.08
CA GLN A 70 19.89 -5.72 -9.99
C GLN A 70 19.28 -6.01 -11.37
N ARG A 71 18.12 -6.69 -11.36
CA ARG A 71 17.40 -7.02 -12.59
C ARG A 71 15.92 -6.70 -12.43
N ILE A 72 15.31 -6.13 -13.46
CA ILE A 72 13.87 -5.87 -13.52
C ILE A 72 13.30 -6.75 -14.63
N ILE A 73 12.29 -7.58 -14.30
CA ILE A 73 11.54 -8.35 -15.29
C ILE A 73 10.16 -7.70 -15.39
N ALA A 74 9.85 -7.08 -16.52
CA ALA A 74 8.60 -6.35 -16.69
C ALA A 74 7.92 -6.71 -18.01
N ARG A 75 6.63 -6.35 -18.15
CA ARG A 75 5.96 -6.42 -19.46
C ARG A 75 6.48 -5.29 -20.34
N ALA A 76 6.46 -5.48 -21.66
CA ALA A 76 6.91 -4.47 -22.61
C ALA A 76 6.22 -3.09 -22.43
N SER A 77 4.95 -3.12 -21.99
CA SER A 77 4.11 -1.95 -21.72
C SER A 77 4.28 -1.34 -20.32
N THR A 78 4.93 -2.03 -19.37
CA THR A 78 5.09 -1.54 -17.98
C THR A 78 5.91 -0.25 -17.99
N GLY A 79 5.36 0.83 -17.43
CA GLY A 79 6.06 2.11 -17.35
C GLY A 79 7.12 2.10 -16.26
N ILE A 80 8.39 2.20 -16.64
CA ILE A 80 9.57 2.26 -15.78
C ILE A 80 9.91 3.72 -15.46
N VAL A 81 10.38 3.98 -14.25
CA VAL A 81 10.78 5.31 -13.78
C VAL A 81 12.24 5.55 -14.13
N LEU A 82 12.52 6.55 -14.96
CA LEU A 82 13.87 7.00 -15.27
C LEU A 82 14.21 8.30 -14.57
N ARG A 83 15.47 8.45 -14.18
CA ARG A 83 16.02 9.75 -13.84
C ARG A 83 16.29 10.52 -15.14
N ASN A 84 15.82 11.76 -15.19
CA ASN A 84 16.06 12.70 -16.26
C ASN A 84 16.79 13.92 -15.69
N ASP A 85 18.11 13.92 -15.90
CA ASP A 85 19.04 14.98 -15.49
C ASP A 85 19.13 16.11 -16.53
N SER A 86 18.32 16.08 -17.59
CA SER A 86 18.34 17.10 -18.65
C SER A 86 17.68 18.43 -18.24
N ALA A 87 17.04 18.48 -17.07
CA ALA A 87 16.37 19.66 -16.53
C ALA A 87 17.22 20.33 -15.43
N ALA A 88 16.96 21.61 -15.15
CA ALA A 88 17.63 22.38 -14.09
C ALA A 88 17.45 21.79 -12.67
N THR A 89 16.57 20.81 -12.52
CA THR A 89 16.34 20.00 -11.31
C THR A 89 16.16 18.55 -11.72
N THR A 90 16.72 17.62 -10.96
CA THR A 90 16.52 16.17 -11.14
C THR A 90 15.02 15.84 -11.18
N SER A 91 14.60 15.24 -12.28
CA SER A 91 13.21 14.90 -12.55
C SER A 91 13.08 13.41 -12.86
N PHE A 92 11.94 12.82 -12.51
CA PHE A 92 11.65 11.43 -12.86
C PHE A 92 10.61 11.40 -13.97
N ILE A 93 10.85 10.61 -15.00
CA ILE A 93 9.94 10.43 -16.14
C ILE A 93 9.55 8.95 -16.26
N GLU A 94 8.36 8.71 -16.81
CA GLU A 94 7.89 7.36 -17.13
C GLU A 94 8.26 7.00 -18.57
N ARG A 95 8.72 5.77 -18.79
CA ARG A 95 8.85 5.19 -20.13
C ARG A 95 8.54 3.69 -20.14
N PRO A 96 7.88 3.15 -21.18
CA PRO A 96 7.67 1.71 -21.30
C PRO A 96 8.98 0.91 -21.20
N ALA A 97 8.95 -0.25 -20.54
CA ALA A 97 10.10 -1.14 -20.38
C ALA A 97 10.77 -1.52 -21.72
N SER A 98 9.97 -1.66 -22.78
CA SER A 98 10.45 -1.94 -24.15
C SER A 98 11.28 -0.82 -24.79
N GLN A 99 11.22 0.39 -24.25
CA GLN A 99 11.92 1.56 -24.77
C GLN A 99 13.11 1.96 -23.90
N ILE A 100 13.40 1.22 -22.83
CA ILE A 100 14.57 1.43 -21.99
C ILE A 100 15.82 1.00 -22.76
N ARG A 101 16.89 1.78 -22.65
CA ARG A 101 18.15 1.56 -23.36
C ARG A 101 19.32 1.46 -22.40
N LYS A 102 20.39 0.82 -22.87
CA LYS A 102 21.68 0.79 -22.18
C LYS A 102 22.20 2.20 -21.93
N GLY A 103 22.74 2.42 -20.73
CA GLY A 103 23.28 3.70 -20.29
C GLY A 103 22.25 4.64 -19.68
N GLU A 104 20.96 4.30 -19.72
CA GLU A 104 19.92 5.06 -19.05
C GLU A 104 19.91 4.79 -17.54
N GLU A 105 19.42 5.75 -16.79
CA GLU A 105 19.36 5.68 -15.34
C GLU A 105 17.93 5.41 -14.87
N VAL A 106 17.75 4.25 -14.25
CA VAL A 106 16.45 3.74 -13.82
C VAL A 106 16.37 3.77 -12.30
N CYS A 107 15.29 4.33 -11.76
CA CYS A 107 14.98 4.22 -10.33
C CYS A 107 14.45 2.81 -10.05
N VAL A 108 15.20 2.02 -9.31
CA VAL A 108 14.84 0.63 -9.00
C VAL A 108 13.95 0.60 -7.75
N ILE A 109 12.64 0.48 -7.97
CA ILE A 109 11.62 0.33 -6.91
C ILE A 109 11.60 -1.13 -6.44
N GLY A 110 12.72 -1.58 -5.87
CA GLY A 110 12.90 -2.92 -5.32
C GLY A 110 12.60 -3.01 -3.82
N PRO A 111 12.77 -4.19 -3.20
CA PRO A 111 12.53 -4.38 -1.77
C PRO A 111 13.27 -3.39 -0.87
N GLY A 112 14.53 -3.05 -1.20
CA GLY A 112 15.31 -2.08 -0.42
C GLY A 112 14.80 -0.64 -0.51
N PHE A 113 14.35 -0.23 -1.70
CA PHE A 113 13.65 1.05 -1.87
C PHE A 113 12.38 1.09 -1.04
N VAL A 114 11.58 0.01 -1.09
CA VAL A 114 10.30 -0.06 -0.37
C VAL A 114 10.51 -0.01 1.15
N GLU A 115 11.49 -0.73 1.69
CA GLU A 115 11.78 -0.70 3.12
C GLU A 115 12.28 0.68 3.58
N ARG A 116 13.16 1.34 2.81
CA ARG A 116 13.62 2.71 3.12
C ARG A 116 12.53 3.76 2.94
N ALA A 117 11.71 3.65 1.90
CA ALA A 117 10.52 4.49 1.71
C ALA A 117 9.59 4.39 2.93
N ARG A 118 9.42 3.18 3.49
CA ARG A 118 8.57 2.94 4.65
C ARG A 118 9.08 3.62 5.93
N THR A 119 10.40 3.67 6.14
CA THR A 119 11.01 4.32 7.31
C THR A 119 10.99 5.85 7.18
N LEU A 120 11.29 6.38 5.99
CA LEU A 120 11.33 7.82 5.73
C LEU A 120 9.95 8.47 5.72
N VAL A 121 8.93 7.79 5.18
CA VAL A 121 7.56 8.33 5.08
C VAL A 121 6.74 8.07 6.37
N ASN A 122 7.38 7.66 7.47
CA ASN A 122 6.73 7.32 8.75
C ASN A 122 5.49 6.41 8.56
N VAL A 123 5.61 5.42 7.66
CA VAL A 123 4.48 4.61 7.14
C VAL A 123 3.94 3.68 8.23
N ARG A 124 4.75 3.25 9.21
CA ARG A 124 4.29 2.37 10.29
C ARG A 124 3.32 3.03 11.27
N ALA A 125 3.42 4.34 11.50
CA ALA A 125 2.45 5.07 12.30
C ALA A 125 1.30 5.60 11.43
N THR A 126 1.60 6.03 10.21
CA THR A 126 0.65 6.77 9.35
C THR A 126 -0.19 5.85 8.48
N ALA A 127 0.35 4.87 7.76
CA ALA A 127 -0.47 3.93 6.97
C ALA A 127 -1.30 2.99 7.86
N ALA A 128 -0.81 2.72 9.07
CA ALA A 128 -1.53 1.99 10.09
C ALA A 128 -2.70 2.80 10.68
N ALA A 129 -2.55 4.13 10.78
CA ALA A 129 -3.68 5.03 11.05
C ALA A 129 -4.64 5.10 9.85
N GLU A 130 -4.14 5.10 8.61
CA GLU A 130 -4.96 5.18 7.40
C GLU A 130 -5.82 3.94 7.16
N ILE A 131 -5.33 2.73 7.45
CA ILE A 131 -6.18 1.52 7.33
C ILE A 131 -7.29 1.50 8.38
N ARG A 132 -7.01 1.98 9.59
CA ARG A 132 -8.04 2.14 10.62
C ARG A 132 -9.03 3.24 10.27
N GLU A 133 -8.55 4.38 9.78
CA GLU A 133 -9.42 5.48 9.32
C GLU A 133 -10.29 5.02 8.15
N TYR A 134 -9.74 4.27 7.20
CA TYR A 134 -10.52 3.64 6.13
C TYR A 134 -11.62 2.74 6.70
N HIS A 135 -11.29 1.83 7.62
CA HIS A 135 -12.27 0.93 8.22
C HIS A 135 -13.35 1.69 9.01
N LEU A 136 -12.98 2.72 9.76
CA LEU A 136 -13.91 3.59 10.48
C LEU A 136 -14.85 4.33 9.53
N GLN A 137 -14.32 4.90 8.43
CA GLN A 137 -15.14 5.55 7.41
C GLN A 137 -16.08 4.56 6.74
N VAL A 138 -15.62 3.37 6.37
CA VAL A 138 -16.49 2.34 5.76
C VAL A 138 -17.58 1.92 6.73
N ALA A 139 -17.24 1.59 7.98
CA ALA A 139 -18.21 1.17 8.99
C ALA A 139 -19.24 2.27 9.30
N SER A 140 -18.78 3.51 9.51
CA SER A 140 -19.65 4.66 9.79
C SER A 140 -20.59 4.94 8.61
N ARG A 141 -20.06 5.04 7.39
CA ARG A 141 -20.87 5.33 6.20
C ARG A 141 -21.85 4.22 5.88
N PHE A 142 -21.44 2.96 6.01
CA PHE A 142 -22.32 1.81 5.82
C PHE A 142 -23.45 1.79 6.85
N SER A 143 -23.18 2.13 8.11
CA SER A 143 -24.20 2.20 9.16
C SER A 143 -25.25 3.28 8.92
N ALA A 144 -24.90 4.34 8.18
CA ALA A 144 -25.78 5.45 7.83
C ALA A 144 -26.67 5.19 6.60
N ILE A 145 -26.49 4.07 5.90
CA ILE A 145 -27.32 3.71 4.74
C ILE A 145 -28.71 3.30 5.21
N ALA A 146 -29.75 3.75 4.49
CA ALA A 146 -31.13 3.38 4.80
C ALA A 146 -31.35 1.86 4.62
N GLY A 147 -31.96 1.24 5.64
CA GLY A 147 -32.31 -0.18 5.65
C GLY A 147 -32.36 -0.73 7.07
N ASP A 148 -33.37 -1.52 7.37
CA ASP A 148 -33.64 -2.04 8.72
C ASP A 148 -32.76 -3.26 9.03
N SER A 149 -32.22 -3.91 8.00
CA SER A 149 -31.25 -5.00 8.12
C SER A 149 -29.95 -4.73 7.38
N VAL A 150 -28.87 -5.43 7.80
CA VAL A 150 -27.58 -5.43 7.09
C VAL A 150 -27.74 -5.86 5.63
N ASN A 151 -28.62 -6.82 5.36
CA ASN A 151 -28.90 -7.30 3.99
C ASN A 151 -29.54 -6.21 3.12
N GLU A 152 -30.46 -5.43 3.65
CA GLU A 152 -31.07 -4.32 2.91
C GLU A 152 -30.06 -3.23 2.60
N ARG A 153 -29.22 -2.83 3.57
CA ARG A 153 -28.15 -1.87 3.33
C ARG A 153 -27.15 -2.37 2.29
N LEU A 154 -26.79 -3.66 2.31
CA LEU A 154 -25.93 -4.27 1.28
C LEU A 154 -26.57 -4.25 -0.11
N ARG A 155 -27.87 -4.51 -0.24
CA ARG A 155 -28.57 -4.40 -1.53
C ARG A 155 -28.50 -2.98 -2.09
N VAL A 156 -28.66 -1.97 -1.23
CA VAL A 156 -28.52 -0.57 -1.62
C VAL A 156 -27.10 -0.28 -2.11
N VAL A 157 -26.06 -0.70 -1.37
CA VAL A 157 -24.65 -0.52 -1.78
C VAL A 157 -24.39 -1.16 -3.14
N VAL A 158 -24.73 -2.44 -3.31
CA VAL A 158 -24.49 -3.18 -4.56
C VAL A 158 -25.24 -2.53 -5.74
N SER A 159 -26.47 -2.09 -5.52
CA SER A 159 -27.25 -1.37 -6.53
C SER A 159 -26.57 -0.05 -6.95
N LEU A 160 -26.05 0.71 -5.98
CA LEU A 160 -25.36 1.99 -6.23
C LEU A 160 -24.02 1.80 -6.95
N MET A 161 -23.30 0.71 -6.70
CA MET A 161 -22.01 0.42 -7.34
C MET A 161 -22.14 0.22 -8.86
N ARG A 162 -23.32 -0.22 -9.35
CA ARG A 162 -23.57 -0.55 -10.76
C ARG A 162 -22.50 -1.47 -11.36
N GLU A 163 -22.00 -2.42 -10.56
CA GLU A 163 -21.01 -3.41 -10.95
C GLU A 163 -21.63 -4.81 -10.91
N PRO A 164 -21.99 -5.41 -12.06
CA PRO A 164 -22.71 -6.68 -12.11
C PRO A 164 -21.96 -7.86 -11.47
N ARG A 165 -20.62 -7.77 -11.37
CA ARG A 165 -19.78 -8.83 -10.81
C ARG A 165 -19.78 -8.87 -9.28
N VAL A 166 -20.29 -7.83 -8.62
CA VAL A 166 -20.28 -7.74 -7.15
C VAL A 166 -21.58 -8.30 -6.57
N SER A 167 -21.45 -9.38 -5.81
CA SER A 167 -22.56 -9.96 -5.05
C SER A 167 -22.70 -9.30 -3.68
N ILE A 168 -23.86 -9.51 -3.04
CA ILE A 168 -24.12 -9.09 -1.65
C ILE A 168 -23.11 -9.71 -0.69
N GLU A 169 -22.69 -10.95 -0.93
CA GLU A 169 -21.73 -11.67 -0.09
C GLU A 169 -20.31 -11.08 -0.22
N THR A 170 -19.90 -10.74 -1.43
CA THR A 170 -18.63 -10.04 -1.67
C THR A 170 -18.63 -8.67 -1.00
N ALA A 171 -19.71 -7.90 -1.14
CA ALA A 171 -19.85 -6.60 -0.48
C ALA A 171 -19.89 -6.72 1.06
N ARG A 172 -20.49 -7.79 1.59
CA ARG A 172 -20.52 -8.09 3.02
C ARG A 172 -19.12 -8.22 3.59
N TYR A 173 -18.24 -8.96 2.91
CA TYR A 173 -16.86 -9.12 3.33
C TYR A 173 -16.14 -7.76 3.48
N TRP A 174 -16.46 -6.77 2.65
CA TRP A 174 -15.81 -5.45 2.72
C TRP A 174 -16.31 -4.55 3.85
N VAL A 175 -17.53 -4.76 4.33
CA VAL A 175 -18.14 -3.93 5.39
C VAL A 175 -18.13 -4.60 6.76
N ASP A 176 -17.86 -5.91 6.82
CA ASP A 176 -17.69 -6.64 8.06
C ASP A 176 -16.26 -6.45 8.60
N LEU A 177 -16.12 -5.43 9.46
CA LEU A 177 -14.83 -4.91 9.93
C LEU A 177 -14.65 -5.01 11.45
N ASN A 178 -15.63 -5.56 12.17
CA ASN A 178 -15.63 -5.55 13.64
C ASN A 178 -14.39 -6.23 14.21
N ASP A 179 -13.99 -7.36 13.62
CA ASP A 179 -12.81 -8.10 14.05
C ASP A 179 -11.50 -7.46 13.58
N GLU A 180 -11.54 -6.59 12.56
CA GLU A 180 -10.35 -5.91 12.03
C GLU A 180 -9.96 -4.67 12.83
N LEU A 181 -10.94 -3.98 13.43
CA LEU A 181 -10.70 -2.77 14.23
C LEU A 181 -9.90 -3.06 15.52
N ASP A 182 -10.10 -4.25 16.10
CA ASP A 182 -9.44 -4.68 17.35
C ASP A 182 -8.10 -5.40 17.13
N LYS A 183 -7.76 -5.74 15.87
CA LYS A 183 -6.51 -6.44 15.56
C LYS A 183 -5.27 -5.55 15.73
N PRO A 184 -4.12 -6.15 16.10
CA PRO A 184 -2.83 -5.50 15.93
C PRO A 184 -2.62 -5.09 14.48
N LEU A 185 -2.09 -3.89 14.25
CA LEU A 185 -1.99 -3.26 12.92
C LEU A 185 -1.25 -4.09 11.85
N HIS A 186 -0.33 -4.97 12.26
CA HIS A 186 0.38 -5.88 11.37
C HIS A 186 -0.47 -7.07 10.89
N ASP A 187 -1.56 -7.37 11.61
CA ASP A 187 -2.49 -8.46 11.31
C ASP A 187 -3.76 -7.98 10.57
N VAL A 188 -4.01 -6.66 10.57
CA VAL A 188 -5.19 -6.04 9.94
C VAL A 188 -5.20 -6.31 8.43
N VAL A 189 -6.36 -6.68 7.90
CA VAL A 189 -6.56 -6.89 6.46
C VAL A 189 -7.41 -5.76 5.88
N PRO A 190 -7.17 -5.31 4.65
CA PRO A 190 -7.93 -4.21 4.08
C PRO A 190 -9.43 -4.41 3.96
N HIS A 191 -9.94 -5.63 3.79
CA HIS A 191 -11.37 -5.86 3.56
C HIS A 191 -11.94 -4.95 2.45
N ALA A 192 -11.29 -4.99 1.29
CA ALA A 192 -11.59 -4.10 0.17
C ALA A 192 -11.68 -4.86 -1.16
N PRO A 193 -12.27 -4.29 -2.22
CA PRO A 193 -12.19 -4.81 -3.58
C PRO A 193 -10.76 -5.00 -4.10
N HIS A 194 -10.54 -5.99 -4.98
CA HIS A 194 -9.18 -6.36 -5.43
C HIS A 194 -8.58 -5.37 -6.42
N ASP A 195 -9.38 -4.80 -7.31
CA ASP A 195 -8.96 -3.84 -8.31
C ASP A 195 -9.44 -2.42 -7.96
N ARG A 196 -8.75 -1.43 -8.54
CA ARG A 196 -8.98 -0.02 -8.26
C ARG A 196 -10.36 0.44 -8.75
N GLU A 197 -10.83 -0.03 -9.91
CA GLU A 197 -12.11 0.41 -10.47
C GLU A 197 -13.27 0.01 -9.54
N THR A 198 -13.30 -1.26 -9.14
CA THR A 198 -14.31 -1.77 -8.20
C THR A 198 -14.21 -1.08 -6.84
N PHE A 199 -12.99 -0.79 -6.37
CA PHE A 199 -12.77 -0.03 -5.15
C PHE A 199 -13.41 1.37 -5.21
N MET A 200 -13.16 2.12 -6.28
CA MET A 200 -13.71 3.47 -6.43
C MET A 200 -15.24 3.46 -6.50
N ARG A 201 -15.84 2.47 -7.17
CA ARG A 201 -17.30 2.26 -7.19
C ARG A 201 -17.84 1.96 -5.79
N PHE A 202 -17.18 1.10 -5.04
CA PHE A 202 -17.56 0.73 -3.68
C PHE A 202 -17.54 1.95 -2.74
N THR A 203 -16.44 2.69 -2.71
CA THR A 203 -16.32 3.89 -1.88
C THR A 203 -17.31 4.98 -2.32
N GLY A 204 -17.57 5.10 -3.63
CA GLY A 204 -18.58 6.00 -4.17
C GLY A 204 -20.00 5.65 -3.72
N ALA A 205 -20.34 4.35 -3.68
CA ALA A 205 -21.62 3.86 -3.16
C ALA A 205 -21.81 4.14 -1.66
N LEU A 206 -20.71 4.26 -0.90
CA LEU A 206 -20.71 4.69 0.51
C LEU A 206 -20.70 6.22 0.67
N GLY A 207 -20.67 6.99 -0.42
CA GLY A 207 -20.59 8.45 -0.38
C GLY A 207 -19.22 9.00 0.02
N ILE A 208 -18.16 8.18 -0.08
CA ILE A 208 -16.78 8.63 0.11
C ILE A 208 -16.31 9.31 -1.17
N GLY A 209 -15.89 10.57 -1.06
CA GLY A 209 -15.47 11.37 -2.22
C GLY A 209 -14.23 10.79 -2.91
N PRO A 210 -14.08 10.98 -4.24
CA PRO A 210 -13.07 10.31 -5.05
C PRO A 210 -11.63 10.63 -4.61
N LYS A 211 -11.36 11.84 -4.12
CA LYS A 211 -10.02 12.20 -3.62
C LYS A 211 -9.64 11.41 -2.37
N LEU A 212 -10.58 11.26 -1.43
CA LEU A 212 -10.35 10.51 -0.20
C LEU A 212 -10.27 8.99 -0.49
N ALA A 213 -11.11 8.50 -1.39
CA ALA A 213 -11.03 7.13 -1.87
C ALA A 213 -9.66 6.82 -2.51
N GLU A 214 -9.13 7.71 -3.35
CA GLU A 214 -7.80 7.54 -3.93
C GLU A 214 -6.71 7.43 -2.86
N SER A 215 -6.81 8.28 -1.83
CA SER A 215 -5.91 8.22 -0.67
C SER A 215 -5.99 6.86 0.02
N PHE A 216 -7.20 6.37 0.35
CA PHE A 216 -7.36 5.06 0.99
C PHE A 216 -6.88 3.90 0.10
N TRP A 217 -7.11 3.98 -1.20
CA TRP A 217 -6.63 2.96 -2.13
C TRP A 217 -5.11 2.81 -2.04
N LEU A 218 -4.37 3.92 -2.12
CA LEU A 218 -2.91 3.92 -2.10
C LEU A 218 -2.35 3.56 -0.71
N TRP A 219 -2.87 4.21 0.33
CA TRP A 219 -2.23 4.22 1.65
C TRP A 219 -2.76 3.17 2.63
N ALA A 220 -4.00 2.70 2.46
CA ALA A 220 -4.58 1.65 3.30
C ALA A 220 -4.61 0.30 2.57
N VAL A 221 -5.17 0.26 1.37
CA VAL A 221 -5.44 -1.00 0.67
C VAL A 221 -4.20 -1.57 0.00
N VAL A 222 -3.57 -0.77 -0.87
CA VAL A 222 -2.35 -1.16 -1.57
C VAL A 222 -1.25 -1.43 -0.56
N ALA A 223 -0.94 -0.46 0.32
CA ALA A 223 0.13 -0.56 1.31
C ALA A 223 0.06 -1.84 2.17
N GLN A 224 -1.14 -2.25 2.60
CA GLN A 224 -1.31 -3.43 3.46
C GLN A 224 -1.31 -4.75 2.68
N ARG A 225 -1.91 -4.82 1.48
CA ARG A 225 -1.78 -6.00 0.60
C ARG A 225 -0.33 -6.26 0.23
N SER A 226 0.38 -5.17 -0.02
CA SER A 226 1.82 -5.09 -0.24
C SER A 226 2.66 -5.56 0.95
N HIS A 227 2.19 -5.45 2.19
CA HIS A 227 2.87 -6.01 3.36
C HIS A 227 2.83 -7.56 3.37
N ARG A 228 1.79 -8.16 2.78
CA ARG A 228 1.57 -9.61 2.77
C ARG A 228 1.99 -10.32 1.47
N LEU A 229 2.09 -9.59 0.36
CA LEU A 229 2.40 -10.16 -0.96
C LEU A 229 3.74 -9.64 -1.51
N ARG A 230 4.59 -10.57 -1.94
CA ARG A 230 5.72 -10.33 -2.86
C ARG A 230 5.20 -9.86 -4.24
N SER A 231 4.61 -8.67 -4.32
CA SER A 231 3.98 -8.14 -5.55
C SER A 231 4.63 -6.84 -5.98
N GLY A 232 5.81 -6.92 -6.61
CA GLY A 232 6.60 -5.77 -7.08
C GLY A 232 5.82 -4.79 -7.95
N ASN A 233 4.90 -5.27 -8.79
CA ASN A 233 4.09 -4.43 -9.69
C ASN A 233 3.25 -3.36 -9.00
N ILE A 234 2.55 -3.72 -7.92
CA ILE A 234 1.61 -2.80 -7.27
C ILE A 234 2.38 -1.65 -6.59
N PHE A 235 3.54 -1.97 -5.99
CA PHE A 235 4.42 -0.96 -5.42
C PHE A 235 5.02 -0.04 -6.47
N HIS A 236 5.50 -0.64 -7.55
CA HIS A 236 6.09 0.08 -8.67
C HIS A 236 5.11 1.13 -9.20
N ASP A 237 3.85 0.75 -9.44
CA ASP A 237 2.83 1.68 -9.94
C ASP A 237 2.52 2.83 -8.97
N ALA A 238 2.43 2.53 -7.67
CA ALA A 238 2.12 3.52 -6.64
C ALA A 238 3.23 4.56 -6.48
N PHE A 239 4.48 4.11 -6.35
CA PHE A 239 5.63 5.00 -6.21
C PHE A 239 5.97 5.71 -7.51
N ARG A 240 5.80 5.05 -8.67
CA ARG A 240 5.92 5.67 -9.99
C ARG A 240 5.07 6.94 -10.09
N GLY A 241 3.78 6.86 -9.75
CA GLY A 241 2.89 8.03 -9.84
C GLY A 241 3.34 9.21 -8.99
N ILE A 242 3.90 8.95 -7.80
CA ILE A 242 4.41 10.00 -6.90
C ILE A 242 5.70 10.62 -7.47
N LEU A 243 6.57 9.80 -8.06
CA LEU A 243 7.85 10.25 -8.59
C LEU A 243 7.67 11.03 -9.90
N THR A 244 6.76 10.61 -10.77
CA THR A 244 6.56 11.19 -12.11
C THR A 244 5.62 12.40 -12.11
N ASP A 245 4.69 12.50 -11.15
CA ASP A 245 3.83 13.68 -10.97
C ASP A 245 3.76 14.14 -9.50
N PRO A 246 4.83 14.81 -9.02
CA PRO A 246 4.89 15.28 -7.64
C PRO A 246 3.88 16.39 -7.36
N HIS A 247 3.48 17.18 -8.36
CA HIS A 247 2.51 18.25 -8.17
C HIS A 247 1.09 17.71 -7.96
N ALA A 248 0.68 16.68 -8.69
CA ALA A 248 -0.58 15.98 -8.42
C ALA A 248 -0.54 15.31 -7.03
N ALA A 249 0.58 14.68 -6.66
CA ALA A 249 0.75 14.08 -5.35
C ALA A 249 0.61 15.13 -4.21
N LEU A 250 1.32 16.26 -4.32
CA LEU A 250 1.29 17.36 -3.35
C LEU A 250 -0.10 18.04 -3.26
N ALA A 251 -0.78 18.24 -4.40
CA ALA A 251 -2.09 18.86 -4.44
C ALA A 251 -3.18 17.99 -3.81
N SER A 252 -3.00 16.66 -3.84
CA SER A 252 -3.93 15.71 -3.23
C SER A 252 -3.84 15.66 -1.70
N ASN A 253 -2.70 16.06 -1.11
CA ASN A 253 -2.50 15.99 0.33
C ASN A 253 -1.45 17.01 0.85
N ARG A 254 -1.87 18.26 1.13
CA ARG A 254 -0.97 19.37 1.50
C ARG A 254 -0.15 19.13 2.78
N ASN A 255 -0.60 18.25 3.66
CA ASN A 255 0.10 17.96 4.92
C ASN A 255 1.29 16.97 4.74
N ARG A 256 1.54 16.49 3.52
CA ARG A 256 2.57 15.45 3.22
C ARG A 256 3.67 15.93 2.28
N SER A 257 3.87 17.25 2.20
CA SER A 257 4.88 17.82 1.29
C SER A 257 6.30 17.39 1.62
N ASP A 258 6.59 17.20 2.90
CA ASP A 258 7.92 16.84 3.36
C ASP A 258 8.19 15.35 3.13
N ASP A 259 7.19 14.49 3.30
CA ASP A 259 7.27 13.07 2.98
C ASP A 259 7.49 12.82 1.49
N ILE A 260 6.77 13.54 0.62
CA ILE A 260 6.94 13.45 -0.84
C ILE A 260 8.35 13.93 -1.23
N ARG A 261 8.86 14.98 -0.59
CA ARG A 261 10.21 15.47 -0.84
C ARG A 261 11.27 14.47 -0.38
N ALA A 262 11.11 13.87 0.80
CA ALA A 262 12.02 12.85 1.33
C ALA A 262 12.04 11.59 0.46
N LEU A 263 10.86 11.15 -0.01
CA LEU A 263 10.74 10.01 -0.93
C LEU A 263 11.47 10.28 -2.25
N ARG A 264 11.38 11.50 -2.80
CA ARG A 264 12.08 11.87 -4.03
C ARG A 264 13.60 11.89 -3.85
N ALA A 265 14.10 12.49 -2.77
CA ALA A 265 15.53 12.48 -2.45
C ALA A 265 16.06 11.04 -2.33
N MET A 266 15.32 10.17 -1.65
CA MET A 266 15.68 8.75 -1.55
C MET A 266 15.62 8.00 -2.89
N ALA A 267 14.69 8.37 -3.78
CA ALA A 267 14.64 7.80 -5.12
C ALA A 267 15.88 8.12 -5.96
N GLU A 268 16.50 9.27 -5.75
CA GLU A 268 17.77 9.64 -6.41
C GLU A 268 18.92 8.70 -5.99
N GLU A 269 18.90 8.20 -4.76
CA GLU A 269 19.88 7.24 -4.22
C GLU A 269 19.64 5.79 -4.69
N HIS A 270 18.47 5.50 -5.28
CA HIS A 270 18.11 4.16 -5.77
C HIS A 270 18.11 4.07 -7.28
N VAL A 271 18.88 4.94 -7.92
CA VAL A 271 19.09 4.92 -9.36
C VAL A 271 20.22 3.96 -9.71
N ALA A 272 19.98 3.15 -10.74
CA ALA A 272 20.97 2.25 -11.31
C ALA A 272 21.05 2.46 -12.82
N THR A 273 22.26 2.42 -13.35
CA THR A 273 22.48 2.51 -14.80
C THR A 273 22.19 1.16 -15.45
N VAL A 274 21.44 1.19 -16.55
CA VAL A 274 21.10 0.03 -17.36
C VAL A 274 22.35 -0.49 -18.06
N ALA A 275 22.71 -1.73 -17.74
CA ALA A 275 23.80 -2.47 -18.37
C ALA A 275 23.35 -3.09 -19.70
N GLU A 276 22.17 -3.72 -19.69
CA GLU A 276 21.66 -4.50 -20.81
C GLU A 276 20.12 -4.63 -20.73
N THR A 277 19.46 -4.73 -21.89
CA THR A 277 18.03 -4.99 -22.03
C THR A 277 17.81 -6.18 -22.95
N ARG A 278 17.07 -7.19 -22.50
CA ARG A 278 16.76 -8.41 -23.25
C ARG A 278 15.25 -8.63 -23.35
N SER A 279 14.77 -8.93 -24.55
CA SER A 279 13.40 -9.40 -24.74
C SER A 279 13.32 -10.89 -24.41
N LEU A 280 12.38 -11.26 -23.55
CA LEU A 280 12.07 -12.64 -23.20
C LEU A 280 10.74 -13.00 -23.88
N GLU A 281 10.79 -13.95 -24.82
CA GLU A 281 9.59 -14.59 -25.34
C GLU A 281 9.24 -15.77 -24.43
N VAL A 282 8.09 -15.68 -23.74
CA VAL A 282 7.57 -16.82 -22.97
C VAL A 282 6.81 -17.71 -23.93
N THR A 283 7.41 -18.86 -24.29
CA THR A 283 6.83 -19.90 -25.14
C THR A 283 5.60 -20.54 -24.51
#